data_AF-A0A846D1Q6-F1
#
_entry.id   AF-A0A846D1Q6-F1
#
_cell.length_a   1.000
_cell.length_b   1.000
_cell.length_c   1.000
_cell.angle_alpha   90.00
_cell.angle_beta   90.00
_cell.angle_gamma   90.00
#
_symmetry.space_group_name_H-M   'P 1'
#
loop_
_entity.id
_entity.type
_entity.pdbx_description
1 polymer ?
#
loop_
_entity_poly.entity_id
_entity_poly.type
_entity_poly.pdbx_seq_one_letter_code
_entity_poly.pdbx_strand_id
1 'polypeptide(L)'
;MKKRKFLVFLSILLSVFCIGGFVGCPSGNADYDPLLSWNEGGTKQGIVNFVEDVTNPSSDNYVPPSDRIATFDNDGTLWTEKPEYIQESFIKYRLTNALPALQKLPSLTEKDVMVKDLILEYIQPEPLTPEEYKQKARDFLDNSLHPYLGVPYIELTYQPMVELVNYLQSNDFKVYICSGGGLDFIRSFAEDAYGIPPENVIGSTVQTEYIAQGDGSYLLVRKPELVQPINDGLGKPVGIERYIGKKPIMAVGNSSGDLPMLDYTDDNQGPALMMLLHHDDPRECPYAADEPDIDCPYDKKSESNFNVFDVANERGWTVISMKDDFVTVYGDITQSITPSITPSITPLDNVSGSEQASGDENQFGYRRRA
;
A
#
# COMPACT_ATOMS: atom_id res chain seq x y z
N MET A 1 -56.19 40.71 -43.26
CA MET A 1 -57.15 40.57 -42.13
C MET A 1 -56.40 40.24 -40.84
N LYS A 2 -56.74 40.95 -39.74
CA LYS A 2 -56.37 40.75 -38.30
C LYS A 2 -54.87 40.88 -37.94
N LYS A 3 -54.37 42.07 -37.54
CA LYS A 3 -54.33 42.67 -36.17
C LYS A 3 -53.68 41.77 -35.09
N ARG A 4 -52.39 42.02 -34.81
CA ARG A 4 -51.73 41.76 -33.51
C ARG A 4 -51.89 43.01 -32.65
N LYS A 5 -52.38 42.87 -31.42
CA LYS A 5 -52.33 43.93 -30.40
C LYS A 5 -51.64 43.41 -29.15
N PHE A 6 -50.57 44.13 -28.82
CA PHE A 6 -49.90 44.25 -27.54
C PHE A 6 -50.91 44.65 -26.45
N LEU A 7 -50.76 44.11 -25.24
CA LEU A 7 -51.28 44.76 -24.03
C LEU A 7 -50.28 44.53 -22.89
N VAL A 8 -50.01 45.63 -22.20
CA VAL A 8 -49.01 45.85 -21.16
C VAL A 8 -49.72 46.60 -20.02
N PHE A 9 -49.29 46.34 -18.78
CA PHE A 9 -49.68 46.93 -17.48
C PHE A 9 -51.09 46.56 -16.96
N LEU A 10 -51.32 46.30 -15.67
CA LEU A 10 -50.90 47.01 -14.45
C LEU A 10 -51.17 46.09 -13.23
N SER A 11 -50.16 45.62 -12.50
CA SER A 11 -49.63 46.11 -11.21
C SER A 11 -50.48 45.85 -9.95
N ILE A 12 -49.74 45.60 -8.86
CA ILE A 12 -50.09 45.70 -7.43
C ILE A 12 -50.68 44.41 -6.83
N LEU A 13 -49.84 43.62 -6.15
CA LEU A 13 -49.84 43.45 -4.69
C LEU A 13 -49.11 42.13 -4.31
N LEU A 14 -47.80 42.17 -4.04
CA LEU A 14 -47.13 41.38 -2.99
C LEU A 14 -45.67 41.85 -2.84
N SER A 15 -45.54 43.06 -2.31
CA SER A 15 -44.25 43.63 -1.88
C SER A 15 -44.42 44.09 -0.44
N VAL A 16 -44.48 43.16 0.50
CA VAL A 16 -44.32 43.43 1.94
C VAL A 16 -43.61 42.22 2.55
N PHE A 17 -42.47 42.47 3.21
CA PHE A 17 -41.50 41.55 3.85
C PHE A 17 -40.31 41.02 3.01
N CYS A 18 -39.47 41.95 2.53
CA CYS A 18 -38.04 41.69 2.21
C CYS A 18 -37.10 42.60 3.02
N ILE A 19 -37.42 42.93 4.28
CA ILE A 19 -36.49 43.65 5.17
C ILE A 19 -36.62 43.06 6.57
N GLY A 20 -35.69 42.19 6.96
CA GLY A 20 -35.60 41.69 8.33
C GLY A 20 -34.96 40.30 8.43
N GLY A 21 -33.63 40.26 8.51
CA GLY A 21 -32.88 39.12 9.02
C GLY A 21 -32.50 38.07 7.99
N PHE A 22 -31.28 38.18 7.45
CA PHE A 22 -30.49 36.98 7.18
C PHE A 22 -30.31 36.28 8.54
N VAL A 23 -31.22 35.38 8.89
CA VAL A 23 -30.89 34.31 9.83
C VAL A 23 -29.91 33.46 9.03
N GLY A 24 -28.61 33.74 9.23
CA GLY A 24 -27.56 32.86 8.76
C GLY A 24 -27.92 31.46 9.22
N CYS A 25 -28.11 30.55 8.27
CA CYS A 25 -28.04 29.14 8.59
C CYS A 25 -26.69 28.99 9.30
N PRO A 26 -26.62 28.56 10.57
CA PRO A 26 -25.33 28.26 11.15
C PRO A 26 -24.68 27.25 10.21
N SER A 27 -23.44 27.52 9.80
CA SER A 27 -22.60 26.52 9.16
C SER A 27 -22.58 25.35 10.13
N GLY A 28 -23.37 24.32 9.85
CA GLY A 28 -23.26 23.04 10.51
C GLY A 28 -21.98 22.38 10.03
N ASN A 29 -20.83 22.98 10.33
CA ASN A 29 -19.61 22.22 10.49
C ASN A 29 -19.85 21.43 11.77
N ALA A 30 -20.52 20.29 11.64
CA ALA A 30 -20.17 19.20 12.53
C ALA A 30 -18.65 19.09 12.40
N ASP A 31 -17.96 19.26 13.52
CA ASP A 31 -16.52 19.13 13.64
C ASP A 31 -16.21 17.66 13.33
N TYR A 32 -16.14 17.34 12.04
CA TYR A 32 -15.85 16.01 11.55
C TYR A 32 -14.35 15.86 11.70
N ASP A 33 -13.93 15.18 12.76
CA ASP A 33 -12.55 14.76 12.90
C ASP A 33 -12.23 13.79 11.75
N PRO A 34 -11.31 14.15 10.84
CA PRO A 34 -11.00 13.32 9.68
C PRO A 34 -10.13 12.10 10.03
N LEU A 35 -9.60 12.03 11.26
CA LEU A 35 -8.67 11.02 11.75
C LEU A 35 -9.25 10.32 13.01
N LEU A 36 -10.50 9.86 12.91
CA LEU A 36 -11.27 9.26 14.03
C LEU A 36 -10.61 8.04 14.65
N SER A 37 -9.90 7.26 13.85
CA SER A 37 -9.22 6.03 14.29
C SER A 37 -7.82 6.30 14.83
N TRP A 38 -7.42 7.57 14.93
CA TRP A 38 -6.20 8.01 15.60
C TRP A 38 -6.52 8.54 17.00
N ASN A 39 -5.79 8.05 18.01
CA ASN A 39 -5.83 8.59 19.35
C ASN A 39 -5.34 10.05 19.37
N GLU A 40 -5.90 10.85 20.27
CA GLU A 40 -5.38 12.19 20.53
C GLU A 40 -3.95 12.10 21.07
N GLY A 41 -3.02 12.80 20.43
CA GLY A 41 -1.60 12.67 20.74
C GLY A 41 -0.68 13.49 19.85
N GLY A 42 0.62 13.39 20.13
CA GLY A 42 1.66 14.13 19.39
C GLY A 42 1.67 13.79 17.90
N THR A 43 1.47 12.52 17.54
CA THR A 43 1.46 12.04 16.15
C THR A 43 0.30 12.65 15.36
N LYS A 44 -0.94 12.49 15.83
CA LYS A 44 -2.14 13.09 15.20
C LYS A 44 -2.03 14.60 15.08
N GLN A 45 -1.60 15.28 16.15
CA GLN A 45 -1.42 16.73 16.14
C GLN A 45 -0.32 17.16 15.17
N GLY A 46 0.77 16.40 15.06
CA GLY A 46 1.86 16.66 14.12
C GLY A 46 1.41 16.59 12.66
N ILE A 47 0.61 15.58 12.32
CA ILE A 47 0.00 15.42 11.00
C ILE A 47 -0.91 16.61 10.68
N VAL A 48 -1.86 16.94 11.57
CA VAL A 48 -2.81 18.04 11.36
C VAL A 48 -2.08 19.37 11.24
N ASN A 49 -1.14 19.66 12.14
CA ASN A 49 -0.35 20.90 12.10
C ASN A 49 0.43 21.04 10.79
N PHE A 50 1.06 19.96 10.33
CA PHE A 50 1.81 19.98 9.07
C PHE A 50 0.89 20.30 7.89
N VAL A 51 -0.27 19.63 7.80
CA VAL A 51 -1.23 19.85 6.71
C VAL A 51 -1.79 21.27 6.77
N GLU A 52 -2.19 21.77 7.94
CA GLU A 52 -2.67 23.15 8.09
C GLU A 52 -1.61 24.18 7.69
N ASP A 53 -0.35 23.97 8.07
CA ASP A 53 0.74 24.88 7.76
C ASP A 53 1.02 24.96 6.26
N VAL A 54 1.17 23.81 5.58
CA VAL A 54 1.49 23.79 4.14
C VAL A 54 0.31 24.12 3.23
N THR A 55 -0.91 24.07 3.74
CA THR A 55 -2.11 24.42 2.97
C THR A 55 -2.61 25.85 3.20
N ASN A 56 -2.14 26.53 4.26
CA ASN A 56 -2.50 27.90 4.56
C ASN A 56 -1.76 28.91 3.65
N PRO A 57 -2.45 29.66 2.76
CA PRO A 57 -1.79 30.61 1.85
C PRO A 57 -1.08 31.79 2.53
N SER A 58 -1.28 31.98 3.83
CA SER A 58 -0.60 33.00 4.63
C SER A 58 0.63 32.47 5.39
N SER A 59 0.88 31.15 5.34
CA SER A 59 2.08 30.57 5.96
C SER A 59 3.31 30.77 5.06
N ASP A 60 4.47 30.97 5.68
CA ASP A 60 5.77 30.95 5.00
C ASP A 60 6.08 29.55 4.42
N ASN A 61 5.42 28.51 4.93
CA ASN A 61 5.54 27.11 4.49
C ASN A 61 4.45 26.70 3.48
N TYR A 62 3.66 27.65 2.95
CA TYR A 62 2.62 27.33 1.99
C TYR A 62 3.16 26.59 0.75
N VAL A 63 2.55 25.46 0.42
CA VAL A 63 2.82 24.67 -0.79
C VAL A 63 1.58 24.71 -1.69
N PRO A 64 1.71 25.09 -2.98
CA PRO A 64 0.57 25.09 -3.90
C PRO A 64 0.08 23.66 -4.14
N PRO A 65 -1.24 23.44 -4.38
CA PRO A 65 -1.82 22.11 -4.60
C PRO A 65 -1.08 21.23 -5.62
N SER A 66 -0.50 21.83 -6.66
CA SER A 66 0.25 21.09 -7.69
C SER A 66 1.50 20.38 -7.17
N ASP A 67 2.03 20.81 -6.03
CA ASP A 67 3.30 20.36 -5.43
C ASP A 67 3.09 19.64 -4.08
N ARG A 68 1.84 19.47 -3.63
CA ARG A 68 1.49 18.69 -2.43
C ARG A 68 1.50 17.20 -2.75
N ILE A 69 2.68 16.61 -2.81
CA ILE A 69 2.84 15.19 -3.11
C ILE A 69 3.09 14.42 -1.81
N ALA A 70 2.37 13.32 -1.58
CA ALA A 70 2.60 12.39 -0.49
C ALA A 70 2.81 10.97 -1.03
N THR A 71 3.79 10.24 -0.49
CA THR A 71 4.09 8.85 -0.89
C THR A 71 3.97 7.90 0.30
N PHE A 72 3.28 6.79 0.10
CA PHE A 72 3.09 5.74 1.10
C PHE A 72 3.66 4.43 0.57
N ASP A 73 4.38 3.67 1.39
CA ASP A 73 4.49 2.24 1.11
C ASP A 73 3.11 1.55 1.21
N ASN A 74 3.02 0.31 0.74
CA ASN A 74 1.80 -0.50 0.82
C ASN A 74 1.91 -1.57 1.91
N ASP A 75 2.79 -2.55 1.72
CA ASP A 75 2.97 -3.68 2.63
C ASP A 75 3.49 -3.19 3.99
N GLY A 76 2.78 -3.55 5.06
CA GLY A 76 3.06 -3.06 6.40
C GLY A 76 2.79 -1.56 6.63
N THR A 77 2.34 -0.79 5.63
CA THR A 77 2.05 0.66 5.80
C THR A 77 0.59 1.01 5.57
N LEU A 78 -0.05 0.45 4.55
CA LEU A 78 -1.49 0.63 4.28
C LEU A 78 -2.30 -0.63 4.59
N TRP A 79 -1.65 -1.80 4.62
CA TRP A 79 -2.26 -3.07 5.01
C TRP A 79 -1.24 -4.00 5.69
N THR A 80 -1.69 -5.14 6.21
CA THR A 80 -0.82 -6.10 6.88
C THR A 80 0.06 -6.91 5.93
N GLU A 81 1.26 -7.26 6.41
CA GLU A 81 2.26 -8.07 5.68
C GLU A 81 2.72 -9.30 6.48
N LYS A 82 2.05 -9.63 7.59
CA LYS A 82 2.30 -10.85 8.36
C LYS A 82 1.18 -11.85 8.14
N PRO A 83 1.48 -13.17 8.15
CA PRO A 83 2.79 -13.80 8.37
C PRO A 83 3.78 -13.64 7.20
N GLU A 84 3.30 -13.24 6.04
CA GLU A 84 4.06 -13.04 4.81
C GLU A 84 3.38 -11.96 3.97
N TYR A 85 4.12 -11.37 3.01
CA TYR A 85 3.55 -10.42 2.06
C TYR A 85 2.33 -11.01 1.36
N ILE A 86 1.24 -10.25 1.24
CA ILE A 86 0.00 -10.75 0.63
C ILE A 86 0.23 -11.15 -0.83
N GLN A 87 1.10 -10.44 -1.54
CA GLN A 87 1.52 -10.84 -2.88
C GLN A 87 2.28 -12.18 -2.89
N GLU A 88 3.07 -12.49 -1.86
CA GLU A 88 3.69 -13.82 -1.73
C GLU A 88 2.62 -14.92 -1.65
N SER A 89 1.57 -14.71 -0.84
CA SER A 89 0.43 -15.64 -0.75
C SER A 89 -0.29 -15.81 -2.09
N PHE A 90 -0.46 -14.72 -2.85
CA PHE A 90 -1.03 -14.77 -4.21
C PHE A 90 -0.16 -15.59 -5.18
N ILE A 91 1.16 -15.41 -5.15
CA ILE A 91 2.09 -16.18 -5.99
C ILE A 91 2.09 -17.66 -5.58
N LYS A 92 2.05 -17.98 -4.28
CA LYS A 92 1.90 -19.35 -3.78
C LYS A 92 0.57 -19.98 -4.22
N TYR A 93 -0.53 -19.23 -4.18
CA TYR A 93 -1.83 -19.66 -4.68
C TYR A 93 -1.78 -20.00 -6.17
N ARG A 94 -1.17 -19.13 -7.00
CA ARG A 94 -0.98 -19.39 -8.43
C ARG A 94 -0.07 -20.58 -8.70
N LEU A 95 1.04 -20.72 -7.96
CA LEU A 95 1.95 -21.87 -8.06
C LEU A 95 1.26 -23.18 -7.69
N THR A 96 0.45 -23.20 -6.64
CA THR A 96 -0.29 -24.40 -6.23
C THR A 96 -1.23 -24.87 -7.33
N ASN A 97 -1.88 -23.94 -8.03
CA ASN A 97 -2.79 -24.25 -9.13
C ASN A 97 -2.07 -24.66 -10.43
N ALA A 98 -0.83 -24.18 -10.66
CA ALA A 98 -0.08 -24.45 -11.89
C ALA A 98 0.91 -25.61 -11.78
N LEU A 99 1.70 -25.67 -10.69
CA LEU A 99 2.79 -26.62 -10.45
C LEU A 99 2.94 -26.90 -8.93
N PRO A 100 2.15 -27.84 -8.37
CA PRO A 100 2.15 -28.16 -6.93
C PRO A 100 3.53 -28.53 -6.35
N ALA A 101 4.45 -29.04 -7.18
CA ALA A 101 5.81 -29.42 -6.76
C ALA A 101 6.68 -28.23 -6.31
N LEU A 102 6.34 -26.99 -6.67
CA LEU A 102 7.09 -25.78 -6.33
C LEU A 102 6.60 -25.07 -5.04
N GLN A 103 5.68 -25.69 -4.29
CA GLN A 103 5.02 -25.06 -3.14
C GLN A 103 5.94 -24.88 -1.91
N LYS A 104 7.00 -25.68 -1.76
CA LYS A 104 7.90 -25.67 -0.59
C LYS A 104 9.02 -24.63 -0.72
N LEU A 105 8.65 -23.36 -0.85
CA LEU A 105 9.64 -22.29 -0.88
C LEU A 105 9.59 -21.48 0.42
N PRO A 106 10.76 -21.08 0.97
CA PRO A 106 10.83 -20.25 2.17
C PRO A 106 10.21 -18.87 1.93
N SER A 107 9.95 -18.15 3.03
CA SER A 107 9.54 -16.74 3.05
C SER A 107 10.46 -15.87 2.21
N LEU A 108 9.90 -14.85 1.57
CA LEU A 108 10.58 -14.10 0.51
C LEU A 108 10.78 -12.64 0.84
N THR A 109 11.83 -12.05 0.26
CA THR A 109 11.91 -10.59 0.09
C THR A 109 10.95 -10.15 -1.03
N GLU A 110 10.58 -8.87 -1.11
CA GLU A 110 9.78 -8.35 -2.23
C GLU A 110 10.43 -8.66 -3.60
N LYS A 111 11.76 -8.57 -3.67
CA LYS A 111 12.53 -8.97 -4.86
C LYS A 111 12.29 -10.44 -5.23
N ASP A 112 12.29 -11.34 -4.24
CA ASP A 112 12.08 -12.76 -4.50
C ASP A 112 10.63 -13.05 -4.90
N VAL A 113 9.65 -12.32 -4.35
CA VAL A 113 8.25 -12.34 -4.81
C VAL A 113 8.18 -12.00 -6.30
N MET A 114 8.83 -10.91 -6.71
CA MET A 114 8.87 -10.49 -8.11
C MET A 114 9.55 -11.53 -9.01
N VAL A 115 10.69 -12.10 -8.58
CA VAL A 115 11.38 -13.15 -9.34
C VAL A 115 10.49 -14.38 -9.54
N LYS A 116 9.75 -14.81 -8.51
CA LYS A 116 8.82 -15.95 -8.63
C LYS A 116 7.63 -15.64 -9.55
N ASP A 117 7.12 -14.41 -9.52
CA ASP A 117 6.07 -14.00 -10.44
C ASP A 117 6.55 -14.06 -11.90
N LEU A 118 7.78 -13.62 -12.18
CA LEU A 118 8.36 -13.77 -13.53
C LEU A 118 8.52 -15.24 -13.94
N ILE A 119 8.91 -16.13 -13.02
CA ILE A 119 9.01 -17.57 -13.30
C ILE A 119 7.64 -18.13 -13.69
N LEU A 120 6.57 -17.73 -12.98
CA LEU A 120 5.21 -18.09 -13.34
C LEU A 120 4.85 -17.58 -14.74
N GLU A 121 5.17 -16.33 -15.07
CA GLU A 121 4.90 -15.81 -16.41
C GLU A 121 5.68 -16.52 -17.51
N TYR A 122 6.93 -16.91 -17.23
CA TYR A 122 7.78 -17.59 -18.20
C TYR A 122 7.29 -19.00 -18.55
N ILE A 123 6.74 -19.73 -17.58
CA ILE A 123 6.31 -21.13 -17.79
C ILE A 123 4.86 -21.27 -18.27
N GLN A 124 4.08 -20.19 -18.25
CA GLN A 124 2.69 -20.20 -18.73
C GLN A 124 2.69 -20.10 -20.27
N PRO A 125 2.00 -21.02 -20.97
CA PRO A 125 2.04 -21.07 -22.44
C PRO A 125 1.23 -19.95 -23.10
N GLU A 126 0.22 -19.41 -22.40
CA GLU A 126 -0.66 -18.36 -22.92
C GLU A 126 -0.15 -16.97 -22.49
N PRO A 127 -0.12 -15.97 -23.41
CA PRO A 127 0.21 -14.60 -23.05
C PRO A 127 -0.74 -14.06 -21.98
N LEU A 128 -0.18 -13.42 -20.95
CA LEU A 128 -0.97 -12.81 -19.87
C LEU A 128 -1.02 -11.31 -20.05
N THR A 129 -2.21 -10.73 -20.17
CA THR A 129 -2.38 -9.27 -20.19
C THR A 129 -2.31 -8.67 -18.78
N PRO A 130 -1.96 -7.38 -18.63
CA PRO A 130 -2.08 -6.69 -17.35
C PRO A 130 -3.48 -6.76 -16.73
N GLU A 131 -4.52 -6.70 -17.56
CA GLU A 131 -5.90 -6.75 -17.07
C GLU A 131 -6.29 -8.13 -16.54
N GLU A 132 -5.90 -9.20 -17.23
CA GLU A 132 -6.10 -10.57 -16.73
C GLU A 132 -5.29 -10.85 -15.47
N TYR A 133 -4.07 -10.30 -15.36
CA TYR A 133 -3.28 -10.41 -14.13
C TYR A 133 -4.00 -9.71 -12.97
N LYS A 134 -4.46 -8.47 -13.18
CA LYS A 134 -5.22 -7.71 -12.18
C LYS A 134 -6.49 -8.44 -11.75
N GLN A 135 -7.25 -9.01 -12.69
CA GLN A 135 -8.45 -9.77 -12.34
C GLN A 135 -8.11 -10.99 -11.48
N LYS A 136 -7.05 -11.75 -11.82
CA LYS A 136 -6.61 -12.89 -11.01
C LYS A 136 -6.16 -12.48 -9.61
N ALA A 137 -5.45 -11.36 -9.49
CA ALA A 137 -5.04 -10.80 -8.21
C ALA A 137 -6.26 -10.38 -7.38
N ARG A 138 -7.21 -9.67 -8.02
CA ARG A 138 -8.46 -9.26 -7.38
C ARG A 138 -9.28 -10.45 -6.88
N ASP A 139 -9.48 -11.45 -7.73
CA ASP A 139 -10.21 -12.68 -7.37
C ASP A 139 -9.58 -13.37 -6.16
N PHE A 140 -8.24 -13.39 -6.08
CA PHE A 140 -7.52 -13.93 -4.92
C PHE A 140 -7.80 -13.10 -3.66
N LEU A 141 -7.69 -11.77 -3.73
CA LEU A 141 -7.86 -10.88 -2.58
C LEU A 141 -9.27 -10.92 -2.00
N ASP A 142 -10.30 -11.03 -2.85
CA ASP A 142 -11.70 -11.08 -2.43
C ASP A 142 -12.09 -12.43 -1.81
N ASN A 143 -11.49 -13.53 -2.26
CA ASN A 143 -11.97 -14.88 -1.93
C ASN A 143 -11.02 -15.70 -1.04
N SER A 144 -9.75 -15.33 -0.96
CA SER A 144 -8.77 -16.04 -0.14
C SER A 144 -8.71 -15.43 1.24
N LEU A 145 -8.75 -16.29 2.26
CA LEU A 145 -8.73 -15.87 3.64
C LEU A 145 -7.30 -15.81 4.17
N HIS A 146 -7.03 -14.78 4.98
CA HIS A 146 -5.82 -14.74 5.78
C HIS A 146 -5.77 -15.95 6.72
N PRO A 147 -4.66 -16.72 6.73
CA PRO A 147 -4.63 -18.05 7.34
C PRO A 147 -4.92 -18.07 8.85
N TYR A 148 -4.64 -16.97 9.54
CA TYR A 148 -4.85 -16.85 10.99
C TYR A 148 -6.05 -15.99 11.37
N LEU A 149 -6.43 -15.03 10.53
CA LEU A 149 -7.49 -14.06 10.85
C LEU A 149 -8.84 -14.47 10.27
N GLY A 150 -8.87 -15.37 9.29
CA GLY A 150 -10.10 -15.93 8.74
C GLY A 150 -10.96 -14.92 7.99
N VAL A 151 -10.37 -13.82 7.54
CA VAL A 151 -11.03 -12.76 6.75
C VAL A 151 -10.35 -12.63 5.38
N PRO A 152 -11.07 -12.17 4.34
CA PRO A 152 -10.46 -11.85 3.05
C PRO A 152 -9.30 -10.87 3.19
N TYR A 153 -8.25 -11.04 2.38
CA TYR A 153 -7.09 -10.14 2.42
C TYR A 153 -7.46 -8.68 2.14
N ILE A 154 -8.49 -8.44 1.32
CA ILE A 154 -8.96 -7.08 1.00
C ILE A 154 -9.50 -6.32 2.23
N GLU A 155 -9.88 -7.01 3.30
CA GLU A 155 -10.36 -6.40 4.56
C GLU A 155 -9.23 -6.04 5.53
N LEU A 156 -7.97 -6.38 5.22
CA LEU A 156 -6.83 -6.22 6.14
C LEU A 156 -6.06 -4.91 5.95
N THR A 157 -6.77 -3.85 5.59
CA THR A 157 -6.25 -2.48 5.48
C THR A 157 -6.19 -1.82 6.85
N TYR A 158 -5.25 -0.89 7.05
CA TYR A 158 -5.16 -0.13 8.29
C TYR A 158 -6.09 1.06 8.24
N GLN A 159 -7.21 0.97 8.95
CA GLN A 159 -8.25 2.00 8.98
C GLN A 159 -7.70 3.41 9.28
N PRO A 160 -6.82 3.63 10.28
CA PRO A 160 -6.21 4.95 10.51
C PRO A 160 -5.41 5.47 9.31
N MET A 161 -4.70 4.58 8.60
CA MET A 161 -3.88 4.98 7.45
C MET A 161 -4.74 5.32 6.23
N VAL A 162 -5.85 4.62 6.03
CA VAL A 162 -6.84 4.98 5.01
C VAL A 162 -7.49 6.33 5.32
N GLU A 163 -7.80 6.62 6.59
CA GLU A 163 -8.25 7.95 7.03
C GLU A 163 -7.22 9.04 6.74
N LEU A 164 -5.93 8.77 6.98
CA LEU A 164 -4.84 9.68 6.65
C LEU A 164 -4.76 9.96 5.14
N VAL A 165 -4.87 8.92 4.30
CA VAL A 165 -4.93 9.10 2.83
C VAL A 165 -6.09 10.02 2.44
N ASN A 166 -7.28 9.76 2.96
CA ASN A 166 -8.48 10.56 2.68
C ASN A 166 -8.34 12.00 3.17
N TYR A 167 -7.79 12.20 4.37
CA TYR A 167 -7.53 13.52 4.93
C TYR A 167 -6.58 14.32 4.04
N LEU A 168 -5.47 13.73 3.58
CA LEU A 168 -4.53 14.37 2.67
C LEU A 168 -5.19 14.74 1.34
N GLN A 169 -5.93 13.82 0.73
CA GLN A 169 -6.65 14.07 -0.52
C GLN A 169 -7.68 15.21 -0.39
N SER A 170 -8.41 15.27 0.74
CA SER A 170 -9.35 16.36 1.02
C SER A 170 -8.69 17.74 1.17
N ASN A 171 -7.37 17.76 1.38
CA ASN A 171 -6.52 18.95 1.49
C ASN A 171 -5.66 19.19 0.23
N ASP A 172 -6.12 18.64 -0.90
CA ASP A 172 -5.52 18.74 -2.23
C ASP A 172 -4.12 18.13 -2.36
N PHE A 173 -3.76 17.17 -1.51
CA PHE A 173 -2.57 16.36 -1.76
C PHE A 173 -2.84 15.35 -2.86
N LYS A 174 -1.83 15.14 -3.71
CA LYS A 174 -1.74 13.96 -4.57
C LYS A 174 -1.03 12.85 -3.79
N VAL A 175 -1.79 11.84 -3.41
CA VAL A 175 -1.29 10.69 -2.66
C VAL A 175 -0.92 9.58 -3.63
N TYR A 176 0.30 9.05 -3.48
CA TYR A 176 0.87 7.97 -4.28
C TYR A 176 1.24 6.78 -3.40
N ILE A 177 1.12 5.57 -3.95
CA ILE A 177 1.78 4.38 -3.41
C ILE A 177 3.17 4.27 -4.03
N CYS A 178 4.19 3.96 -3.22
CA CYS A 178 5.56 3.68 -3.61
C CYS A 178 6.05 2.41 -2.89
N SER A 179 5.80 1.26 -3.51
CA SER A 179 6.03 -0.06 -2.89
C SER A 179 6.95 -0.93 -3.75
N GLY A 180 7.67 -1.87 -3.14
CA GLY A 180 8.42 -2.86 -3.90
C GLY A 180 7.56 -4.03 -4.38
N GLY A 181 6.32 -4.14 -3.90
CA GLY A 181 5.28 -4.98 -4.46
C GLY A 181 5.00 -4.69 -5.94
N GLY A 182 4.41 -5.68 -6.63
CA GLY A 182 4.16 -5.63 -8.06
C GLY A 182 3.13 -4.56 -8.45
N LEU A 183 3.47 -3.72 -9.44
CA LEU A 183 2.64 -2.60 -9.89
C LEU A 183 1.19 -3.01 -10.21
N ASP A 184 1.01 -4.04 -11.05
CA ASP A 184 -0.34 -4.50 -11.42
C ASP A 184 -1.04 -5.25 -10.28
N PHE A 185 -0.29 -5.86 -9.35
CA PHE A 185 -0.91 -6.46 -8.16
C PHE A 185 -1.57 -5.38 -7.31
N ILE A 186 -0.84 -4.29 -7.02
CA ILE A 186 -1.35 -3.16 -6.23
C ILE A 186 -2.51 -2.45 -6.96
N ARG A 187 -2.39 -2.23 -8.27
CA ARG A 187 -3.46 -1.64 -9.09
C ARG A 187 -4.74 -2.47 -9.18
N SER A 188 -4.74 -3.73 -8.73
CA SER A 188 -5.95 -4.55 -8.71
C SER A 188 -6.93 -4.18 -7.58
N PHE A 189 -6.47 -3.43 -6.57
CA PHE A 189 -7.26 -3.13 -5.38
C PHE A 189 -7.05 -1.73 -4.78
N ALA A 190 -5.96 -1.02 -5.09
CA ALA A 190 -5.62 0.23 -4.40
C ALA A 190 -6.70 1.33 -4.54
N GLU A 191 -7.41 1.37 -5.67
CA GLU A 191 -8.44 2.40 -5.90
C GLU A 191 -9.65 2.20 -5.00
N ASP A 192 -10.14 0.97 -4.84
CA ASP A 192 -11.30 0.71 -3.98
C ASP A 192 -10.92 0.54 -2.50
N ALA A 193 -9.73 0.01 -2.20
CA ALA A 193 -9.27 -0.18 -0.82
C ALA A 193 -8.84 1.15 -0.17
N TYR A 194 -8.19 2.04 -0.93
CA TYR A 194 -7.54 3.24 -0.38
C TYR A 194 -8.00 4.56 -1.01
N GLY A 195 -8.78 4.52 -2.11
CA GLY A 195 -9.09 5.72 -2.89
C GLY A 195 -7.90 6.25 -3.71
N ILE A 196 -6.87 5.43 -3.96
CA ILE A 196 -5.68 5.83 -4.72
C ILE A 196 -5.79 5.28 -6.15
N PRO A 197 -5.94 6.14 -7.17
CA PRO A 197 -6.19 5.69 -8.54
C PRO A 197 -4.95 5.02 -9.16
N PRO A 198 -5.11 4.19 -10.22
CA PRO A 198 -4.02 3.40 -10.78
C PRO A 198 -2.80 4.21 -11.27
N GLU A 199 -3.01 5.43 -11.76
CA GLU A 199 -1.93 6.35 -12.16
C GLU A 199 -1.07 6.84 -11.00
N ASN A 200 -1.57 6.73 -9.77
CA ASN A 200 -0.87 7.11 -8.54
C ASN A 200 -0.20 5.91 -7.84
N VAL A 201 -0.07 4.77 -8.53
CA VAL A 201 0.63 3.60 -8.01
C VAL A 201 2.00 3.47 -8.66
N ILE A 202 3.04 3.44 -7.83
CA ILE A 202 4.43 3.14 -8.20
C ILE A 202 4.81 1.83 -7.54
N GLY A 203 5.11 0.83 -8.37
CA GLY A 203 5.44 -0.52 -7.92
C GLY A 203 6.53 -1.15 -8.78
N SER A 204 7.03 -2.30 -8.35
CA SER A 204 7.92 -3.11 -9.16
C SER A 204 7.22 -3.55 -10.44
N THR A 205 7.80 -3.19 -11.58
CA THR A 205 7.13 -3.24 -12.89
C THR A 205 7.74 -4.32 -13.77
N VAL A 206 6.89 -5.11 -14.43
CA VAL A 206 7.31 -6.00 -15.53
C VAL A 206 7.16 -5.29 -16.87
N GLN A 207 7.96 -5.65 -17.86
CA GLN A 207 7.84 -5.08 -19.20
C GLN A 207 6.52 -5.51 -19.86
N THR A 208 5.97 -4.62 -20.68
CA THR A 208 4.80 -4.89 -21.51
C THR A 208 5.15 -4.78 -22.98
N GLU A 209 4.67 -5.72 -23.79
CA GLU A 209 4.82 -5.71 -25.24
C GLU A 209 3.49 -5.40 -25.93
N TYR A 210 3.53 -4.49 -26.91
CA TYR A 210 2.40 -4.23 -27.79
C TYR A 210 2.43 -5.19 -28.97
N ILE A 211 1.39 -6.01 -29.10
CA ILE A 211 1.20 -6.97 -30.18
C ILE A 211 0.02 -6.53 -31.04
N ALA A 212 0.32 -6.07 -32.26
CA ALA A 212 -0.70 -5.81 -33.26
C ALA A 212 -1.31 -7.12 -33.77
N GLN A 213 -2.64 -7.17 -33.85
CA GLN A 213 -3.39 -8.30 -34.38
C GLN A 213 -3.70 -8.10 -35.87
N GLY A 214 -3.92 -9.20 -36.61
CA GLY A 214 -4.19 -9.16 -38.05
C GLY A 214 -5.52 -8.49 -38.44
N ASP A 215 -6.43 -8.27 -37.48
CA ASP A 215 -7.73 -7.64 -37.64
C ASP A 215 -7.73 -6.13 -37.30
N GLY A 216 -6.55 -5.56 -36.97
CA GLY A 216 -6.40 -4.17 -36.58
C GLY A 216 -6.62 -3.90 -35.08
N SER A 217 -6.93 -4.92 -34.29
CA SER A 217 -6.88 -4.83 -32.82
C SER A 217 -5.44 -4.97 -32.30
N TYR A 218 -5.26 -4.82 -30.99
CA TYR A 218 -3.97 -5.00 -30.34
C TYR A 218 -4.12 -5.67 -28.99
N LEU A 219 -3.03 -6.25 -28.52
CA LEU A 219 -2.91 -6.83 -27.19
C LEU A 219 -1.69 -6.23 -26.51
N LEU A 220 -1.85 -5.83 -25.25
CA LEU A 220 -0.71 -5.55 -24.36
C LEU A 220 -0.47 -6.80 -23.53
N VAL A 221 0.71 -7.39 -23.64
CA VAL A 221 1.07 -8.60 -22.89
C VAL A 221 2.20 -8.30 -21.92
N ARG A 222 2.12 -8.88 -20.73
CA ARG A 222 3.22 -8.90 -19.75
C ARG A 222 4.34 -9.79 -20.27
N LYS A 223 5.57 -9.35 -20.07
CA LYS A 223 6.78 -10.10 -20.42
C LYS A 223 7.47 -10.50 -19.11
N PRO A 224 8.10 -11.70 -19.06
CA PRO A 224 8.86 -12.17 -17.90
C PRO A 224 10.21 -11.43 -17.80
N GLU A 225 10.18 -10.10 -17.78
CA GLU A 225 11.32 -9.20 -17.72
C GLU A 225 10.98 -8.02 -16.81
N LEU A 226 11.81 -7.76 -15.80
CA LEU A 226 11.62 -6.63 -14.89
C LEU A 226 12.16 -5.34 -15.48
N VAL A 227 11.39 -4.26 -15.34
CA VAL A 227 11.90 -2.90 -15.46
C VAL A 227 12.74 -2.60 -14.23
N GLN A 228 14.02 -2.25 -14.44
CA GLN A 228 14.94 -1.94 -13.35
C GLN A 228 14.95 -0.44 -13.00
N PRO A 229 15.28 -0.08 -11.74
CA PRO A 229 15.39 -0.97 -10.59
C PRO A 229 14.02 -1.47 -10.10
N ILE A 230 14.01 -2.53 -9.29
CA ILE A 230 12.86 -2.89 -8.43
C ILE A 230 12.55 -1.68 -7.53
N ASN A 231 11.27 -1.40 -7.26
CA ASN A 231 10.85 -0.20 -6.54
C ASN A 231 10.94 -0.37 -5.02
N ASP A 232 12.08 -0.86 -4.53
CA ASP A 232 12.38 -1.05 -3.11
C ASP A 232 13.74 -0.44 -2.76
N GLY A 233 13.92 0.00 -1.51
CA GLY A 233 15.14 0.64 -1.04
C GLY A 233 15.52 1.82 -1.91
N LEU A 234 16.75 1.79 -2.46
CA LEU A 234 17.27 2.82 -3.36
C LEU A 234 16.46 2.95 -4.67
N GLY A 235 15.61 1.96 -4.99
CA GLY A 235 14.69 2.02 -6.12
C GLY A 235 13.52 2.98 -5.91
N LYS A 236 13.04 3.16 -4.67
CA LYS A 236 11.87 4.02 -4.38
C LYS A 236 12.08 5.49 -4.82
N PRO A 237 13.20 6.16 -4.49
CA PRO A 237 13.48 7.50 -5.01
C PRO A 237 13.55 7.57 -6.55
N VAL A 238 14.08 6.52 -7.19
CA VAL A 238 14.15 6.44 -8.66
C VAL A 238 12.75 6.30 -9.26
N GLY A 239 11.87 5.52 -8.63
CA GLY A 239 10.47 5.39 -9.01
C GLY A 239 9.74 6.73 -8.88
N ILE A 240 9.87 7.41 -7.74
CA ILE A 240 9.29 8.73 -7.49
C ILE A 240 9.68 9.73 -8.58
N GLU A 241 10.98 9.86 -8.87
CA GLU A 241 11.46 10.75 -9.94
C GLU A 241 10.91 10.33 -11.32
N ARG A 242 10.90 9.03 -11.63
CA ARG A 242 10.47 8.52 -12.94
C ARG A 242 8.99 8.74 -13.23
N TYR A 243 8.12 8.52 -12.24
CA TYR A 243 6.67 8.50 -12.45
C TYR A 243 5.98 9.81 -12.03
N ILE A 244 6.50 10.50 -11.01
CA ILE A 244 5.92 11.76 -10.53
C ILE A 244 6.66 12.95 -11.14
N GLY A 245 8.00 12.88 -11.21
CA GLY A 245 8.85 14.01 -11.61
C GLY A 245 8.79 15.18 -10.63
N LYS A 246 8.35 14.92 -9.39
CA LYS A 246 8.28 15.87 -8.29
C LYS A 246 8.63 15.17 -6.99
N LYS A 247 9.28 15.91 -6.11
CA LYS A 247 9.61 15.45 -4.76
C LYS A 247 8.37 15.48 -3.85
N PRO A 248 8.14 14.44 -3.04
CA PRO A 248 7.14 14.46 -1.98
C PRO A 248 7.46 15.51 -0.91
N ILE A 249 6.42 16.01 -0.24
CA ILE A 249 6.55 16.74 1.03
C ILE A 249 6.07 15.88 2.22
N MET A 250 5.62 14.66 1.94
CA MET A 250 5.28 13.69 2.98
C MET A 250 5.62 12.29 2.49
N ALA A 251 6.28 11.50 3.35
CA ALA A 251 6.58 10.11 3.07
C ALA A 251 6.29 9.23 4.28
N VAL A 252 5.65 8.09 4.03
CA VAL A 252 5.25 7.12 5.05
C VAL A 252 5.70 5.73 4.65
N GLY A 253 6.38 5.04 5.55
CA GLY A 253 6.77 3.63 5.38
C GLY A 253 6.76 2.90 6.72
N ASN A 254 7.32 1.70 6.78
CA ASN A 254 7.42 0.93 8.02
C ASN A 254 8.77 0.17 8.17
N SER A 255 9.58 0.12 7.11
CA SER A 255 10.72 -0.79 7.04
C SER A 255 12.03 -0.11 6.61
N SER A 256 13.13 -0.88 6.58
CA SER A 256 14.40 -0.38 6.09
C SER A 256 14.39 -0.10 4.57
N GLY A 257 13.46 -0.73 3.84
CA GLY A 257 13.24 -0.47 2.41
C GLY A 257 12.73 0.95 2.15
N ASP A 258 12.13 1.59 3.14
CA ASP A 258 11.56 2.94 3.03
C ASP A 258 12.55 4.05 3.33
N LEU A 259 13.63 3.77 4.07
CA LEU A 259 14.57 4.80 4.50
C LEU A 259 15.07 5.69 3.35
N PRO A 260 15.38 5.17 2.14
CA PRO A 260 15.75 6.03 1.02
C PRO A 260 14.61 6.92 0.50
N MET A 261 13.35 6.46 0.55
CA MET A 261 12.17 7.27 0.19
C MET A 261 11.97 8.41 1.19
N LEU A 262 12.07 8.11 2.49
CA LEU A 262 11.98 9.12 3.54
C LEU A 262 13.16 10.11 3.46
N ASP A 263 14.39 9.63 3.25
CA ASP A 263 15.59 10.47 3.06
C ASP A 263 15.48 11.38 1.83
N TYR A 264 14.97 10.86 0.71
CA TYR A 264 14.77 11.67 -0.50
C TYR A 264 13.75 12.79 -0.31
N THR A 265 12.73 12.54 0.50
CA THR A 265 11.69 13.50 0.91
C THR A 265 12.26 14.53 1.90
N ASP A 266 13.08 14.10 2.85
CA ASP A 266 13.76 14.93 3.85
C ASP A 266 15.03 15.63 3.32
N ASP A 267 14.90 16.38 2.25
CA ASP A 267 16.06 17.05 1.64
C ASP A 267 16.45 18.37 2.30
N ASN A 268 15.79 18.72 3.41
CA ASN A 268 15.94 19.97 4.13
C ASN A 268 15.67 21.24 3.28
N GLN A 269 14.90 21.12 2.20
CA GLN A 269 14.50 22.23 1.33
C GLN A 269 12.98 22.47 1.38
N GLY A 270 12.51 22.97 2.52
CA GLY A 270 11.12 23.34 2.73
C GLY A 270 10.41 22.42 3.74
N PRO A 271 9.09 22.58 3.89
CA PRO A 271 8.33 21.76 4.82
C PRO A 271 8.22 20.32 4.30
N ALA A 272 8.60 19.35 5.13
CA ALA A 272 8.40 17.94 4.87
C ALA A 272 8.01 17.19 6.17
N LEU A 273 7.23 16.11 6.03
CA LEU A 273 6.88 15.21 7.12
C LEU A 273 7.20 13.76 6.78
N MET A 274 8.12 13.17 7.51
CA MET A 274 8.55 11.77 7.34
C MET A 274 8.00 10.95 8.49
N MET A 275 7.41 9.79 8.18
CA MET A 275 6.74 8.96 9.17
C MET A 275 7.08 7.48 8.97
N LEU A 276 7.38 6.79 10.07
CA LEU A 276 7.58 5.34 10.10
C LEU A 276 6.53 4.68 11.01
N LEU A 277 5.79 3.71 10.48
CA LEU A 277 4.82 2.93 11.23
C LEU A 277 5.53 1.85 12.05
N HIS A 278 5.33 1.88 13.36
CA HIS A 278 5.84 0.90 14.30
C HIS A 278 4.75 -0.10 14.65
N HIS A 279 4.96 -1.33 14.22
CA HIS A 279 4.10 -2.49 14.49
C HIS A 279 4.32 -3.04 15.90
N ASP A 280 4.02 -2.25 16.92
CA ASP A 280 4.21 -2.56 18.35
C ASP A 280 2.95 -3.11 19.04
N ASP A 281 1.95 -3.47 18.23
CA ASP A 281 0.61 -3.76 18.68
C ASP A 281 0.18 -5.20 18.40
N PRO A 282 -0.07 -6.03 19.43
CA PRO A 282 -0.57 -7.39 19.24
C PRO A 282 -1.98 -7.45 18.63
N ARG A 283 -2.73 -6.33 18.56
CA ARG A 283 -4.03 -6.27 17.86
C ARG A 283 -3.89 -6.54 16.35
N GLU A 284 -2.76 -6.22 15.73
CA GLU A 284 -2.50 -6.50 14.32
C GLU A 284 -2.40 -8.02 14.07
N CYS A 285 -1.70 -8.72 14.95
CA CYS A 285 -1.31 -10.12 14.74
C CYS A 285 -1.50 -10.97 16.00
N PRO A 286 -2.74 -11.09 16.52
CA PRO A 286 -3.01 -11.79 17.78
C PRO A 286 -2.55 -13.26 17.78
N TYR A 287 -2.39 -13.85 16.60
CA TYR A 287 -1.91 -15.21 16.37
C TYR A 287 -0.40 -15.40 16.60
N ALA A 288 0.40 -14.33 16.57
CA ALA A 288 1.85 -14.43 16.72
C ALA A 288 2.29 -14.87 18.13
N ALA A 289 1.41 -14.75 19.14
CA ALA A 289 1.66 -15.26 20.49
C ALA A 289 1.89 -16.78 20.52
N ASP A 290 1.24 -17.52 19.61
CA ASP A 290 1.33 -18.99 19.52
C ASP A 290 2.28 -19.46 18.41
N GLU A 291 2.81 -18.54 17.60
CA GLU A 291 3.62 -18.81 16.40
C GLU A 291 5.01 -18.13 16.50
N PRO A 292 6.00 -18.77 17.14
CA PRO A 292 7.27 -18.13 17.51
C PRO A 292 8.14 -17.74 16.32
N ASP A 293 7.84 -18.22 15.11
CA ASP A 293 8.54 -17.87 13.87
C ASP A 293 7.98 -16.59 13.22
N ILE A 294 6.75 -16.19 13.56
CA ILE A 294 6.14 -14.96 13.03
C ILE A 294 6.70 -13.76 13.80
N ASP A 295 7.38 -12.87 13.09
CA ASP A 295 7.90 -11.62 13.64
C ASP A 295 6.78 -10.59 13.76
N CYS A 296 5.98 -10.70 14.81
CA CYS A 296 4.95 -9.73 15.13
C CYS A 296 4.65 -9.70 16.65
N PRO A 297 4.66 -8.53 17.33
CA PRO A 297 5.07 -7.20 16.82
C PRO A 297 6.48 -7.23 16.21
N TYR A 298 6.77 -6.32 15.26
CA TYR A 298 7.92 -6.41 14.33
C TYR A 298 9.24 -5.99 15.03
N ASP A 299 9.44 -6.50 16.24
CA ASP A 299 10.49 -6.10 17.17
C ASP A 299 11.56 -7.20 17.31
N LYS A 300 11.47 -8.31 16.57
CA LYS A 300 12.55 -9.31 16.62
C LYS A 300 13.81 -8.69 16.04
N LYS A 301 14.80 -8.57 16.92
CA LYS A 301 16.11 -8.05 16.55
C LYS A 301 16.73 -8.92 15.46
N SER A 302 17.01 -8.30 14.32
CA SER A 302 17.89 -8.89 13.33
C SER A 302 19.30 -9.07 13.91
N GLU A 303 20.09 -9.98 13.34
CA GLU A 303 21.49 -10.21 13.76
C GLU A 303 22.35 -8.93 13.70
N SER A 304 21.95 -7.93 12.90
CA SER A 304 22.68 -6.68 12.72
C SER A 304 22.40 -5.63 13.82
N ASN A 305 21.47 -5.89 14.76
CA ASN A 305 20.95 -4.92 15.73
C ASN A 305 20.47 -3.60 15.10
N PHE A 306 20.24 -3.57 13.78
CA PHE A 306 19.77 -2.38 13.09
C PHE A 306 18.28 -2.19 13.36
N ASN A 307 17.91 -1.03 13.86
CA ASN A 307 16.52 -0.63 14.09
C ASN A 307 16.22 0.64 13.29
N VAL A 308 15.21 0.59 12.41
CA VAL A 308 14.81 1.71 11.56
C VAL A 308 14.33 2.91 12.39
N PHE A 309 13.78 2.66 13.57
CA PHE A 309 13.30 3.73 14.46
C PHE A 309 14.44 4.49 15.13
N ASP A 310 15.65 3.93 15.24
CA ASP A 310 16.83 4.68 15.69
C ASP A 310 17.16 5.79 14.67
N VAL A 311 17.07 5.48 13.37
CA VAL A 311 17.23 6.47 12.29
C VAL A 311 16.15 7.55 12.37
N ALA A 312 14.91 7.14 12.61
CA ALA A 312 13.80 8.08 12.78
C ALA A 312 14.06 9.07 13.92
N ASN A 313 14.45 8.55 15.08
CA ASN A 313 14.76 9.34 16.27
C ASN A 313 15.95 10.29 16.05
N GLU A 314 17.02 9.82 15.41
CA GLU A 314 18.20 10.64 15.10
C GLU A 314 17.89 11.78 14.13
N ARG A 315 16.96 11.56 13.19
CA ARG A 315 16.56 12.54 12.17
C ARG A 315 15.37 13.40 12.57
N GLY A 316 14.71 13.10 13.69
CA GLY A 316 13.47 13.76 14.10
C GLY A 316 12.27 13.41 13.22
N TRP A 317 12.30 12.26 12.55
CA TRP A 317 11.13 11.72 11.85
C TRP A 317 10.10 11.21 12.85
N THR A 318 8.83 11.24 12.46
CA THR A 318 7.73 10.78 13.33
C THR A 318 7.70 9.25 13.33
N VAL A 319 7.64 8.64 14.51
CA VAL A 319 7.34 7.22 14.66
C VAL A 319 5.88 7.10 15.07
N ILE A 320 5.08 6.42 14.26
CA ILE A 320 3.67 6.15 14.56
C ILE A 320 3.62 4.83 15.34
N SER A 321 3.18 4.83 16.58
CA SER A 321 2.96 3.60 17.35
C SER A 321 1.57 3.06 17.05
N MET A 322 1.44 1.88 16.43
CA MET A 322 0.12 1.28 16.23
C MET A 322 -0.63 1.11 17.55
N LYS A 323 0.09 0.76 18.62
CA LYS A 323 -0.49 0.52 19.93
C LYS A 323 -1.03 1.79 20.58
N ASP A 324 -0.23 2.85 20.58
CA ASP A 324 -0.54 4.07 21.33
C ASP A 324 -1.28 5.10 20.46
N ASP A 325 -1.03 5.14 19.15
CA ASP A 325 -1.63 6.11 18.24
C ASP A 325 -2.91 5.61 17.57
N PHE A 326 -3.18 4.29 17.49
CA PHE A 326 -4.40 3.78 16.84
C PHE A 326 -5.49 3.37 17.84
N VAL A 327 -6.71 3.84 17.59
CA VAL A 327 -7.94 3.39 18.25
C VAL A 327 -8.27 1.96 17.84
N THR A 328 -8.13 1.66 16.55
CA THR A 328 -8.34 0.35 15.92
C THR A 328 -7.32 0.14 14.82
N VAL A 329 -6.94 -1.12 14.55
CA VAL A 329 -6.02 -1.46 13.46
C VAL A 329 -6.78 -1.55 12.14
N TYR A 330 -7.75 -2.46 12.06
CA TYR A 330 -8.48 -2.78 10.82
C TYR A 330 -9.89 -2.18 10.72
N GLY A 331 -10.33 -1.41 11.72
CA GLY A 331 -11.73 -0.97 11.79
C GLY A 331 -12.68 -2.13 12.15
N ASP A 332 -13.87 -2.14 11.54
CA ASP A 332 -14.86 -3.20 11.68
C ASP A 332 -14.66 -4.28 10.60
N ILE A 333 -13.79 -5.28 10.86
CA ILE A 333 -13.62 -6.42 9.95
C ILE A 333 -14.70 -7.48 10.17
N THR A 334 -15.14 -8.13 9.10
CA THR A 334 -16.14 -9.19 9.18
C THR A 334 -15.52 -10.48 9.71
N GLN A 335 -15.49 -10.64 11.05
CA GLN A 335 -15.05 -11.92 11.63
C GLN A 335 -16.02 -13.04 11.22
N SER A 336 -15.58 -13.90 10.30
CA SER A 336 -16.25 -15.17 10.08
C SER A 336 -15.97 -16.09 11.28
N ILE A 337 -17.01 -16.34 12.08
CA ILE A 337 -17.04 -17.35 13.16
C ILE A 337 -16.69 -18.70 12.49
N THR A 338 -15.67 -19.52 12.82
CA THR A 338 -15.24 -20.13 14.10
C THR A 338 -13.92 -20.92 13.86
N PRO A 339 -13.22 -21.39 14.92
CA PRO A 339 -11.85 -21.91 14.90
C PRO A 339 -11.75 -23.42 14.56
N SER A 340 -10.50 -23.84 14.33
CA SER A 340 -9.97 -25.22 14.21
C SER A 340 -10.08 -25.90 12.85
N ILE A 341 -8.97 -25.96 12.11
CA ILE A 341 -8.46 -27.19 11.51
C ILE A 341 -6.93 -27.17 11.57
N THR A 342 -6.36 -27.98 12.47
CA THR A 342 -4.96 -28.41 12.37
C THR A 342 -4.76 -29.06 11.00
N PRO A 343 -3.77 -28.66 10.18
CA PRO A 343 -3.53 -29.37 8.93
C PRO A 343 -3.05 -30.78 9.28
N SER A 344 -3.91 -31.77 9.04
CA SER A 344 -3.56 -33.18 9.12
C SER A 344 -2.55 -33.49 8.02
N ILE A 345 -1.26 -33.39 8.36
CA ILE A 345 -0.19 -33.98 7.55
C ILE A 345 -0.29 -35.49 7.78
N THR A 346 -1.00 -36.19 6.91
CA THR A 346 -0.89 -37.64 6.80
C THR A 346 0.54 -37.96 6.32
N PRO A 347 1.37 -38.68 7.08
CA PRO A 347 2.67 -39.11 6.60
C PRO A 347 2.44 -40.12 5.48
N LEU A 348 2.93 -39.82 4.27
CA LEU A 348 3.02 -40.83 3.22
C LEU A 348 4.14 -41.80 3.59
N ASP A 349 3.77 -43.08 3.60
CA ASP A 349 4.60 -44.22 3.95
C ASP A 349 5.95 -44.22 3.22
N ASN A 350 6.99 -44.54 3.99
CA ASN A 350 8.35 -44.81 3.52
C ASN A 350 8.34 -45.97 2.51
N VAL A 351 8.59 -45.67 1.24
CA VAL A 351 9.15 -46.65 0.30
C VAL A 351 10.66 -46.45 0.29
N SER A 352 11.34 -47.34 1.02
CA SER A 352 12.78 -47.48 1.03
C SER A 352 13.29 -47.89 -0.36
N GLY A 353 13.94 -46.96 -1.05
CA GLY A 353 14.78 -47.21 -2.22
C GLY A 353 16.19 -46.74 -1.92
N SER A 354 17.06 -47.68 -1.58
CA SER A 354 18.49 -47.48 -1.37
C SER A 354 19.19 -47.14 -2.68
N GLU A 355 19.87 -46.00 -2.77
CA GLU A 355 20.95 -45.81 -3.72
C GLU A 355 22.06 -44.95 -3.09
N GLN A 356 23.24 -45.56 -3.02
CA GLN A 356 24.49 -44.98 -2.56
C GLN A 356 24.99 -43.95 -3.58
N ALA A 357 25.36 -42.76 -3.13
CA ALA A 357 26.19 -41.83 -3.89
C ALA A 357 27.40 -41.41 -3.05
N SER A 358 28.57 -41.84 -3.52
CA SER A 358 29.90 -41.49 -3.05
C SER A 358 30.31 -40.09 -3.51
N GLY A 359 30.98 -39.36 -2.60
CA GLY A 359 32.08 -38.41 -2.81
C GLY A 359 32.08 -37.47 -4.02
N ASP A 360 32.08 -36.17 -3.75
CA ASP A 360 33.34 -35.41 -3.84
C ASP A 360 33.17 -33.99 -3.28
N GLU A 361 34.10 -33.65 -2.39
CA GLU A 361 34.32 -32.32 -1.83
C GLU A 361 34.90 -31.40 -2.91
N ASN A 362 34.39 -30.17 -3.02
CA ASN A 362 35.16 -29.09 -3.62
C ASN A 362 34.97 -27.78 -2.85
N GLN A 363 36.02 -27.43 -2.10
CA GLN A 363 36.25 -26.15 -1.47
C GLN A 363 36.49 -25.06 -2.54
N PHE A 364 35.79 -23.92 -2.43
CA PHE A 364 36.22 -22.69 -3.08
C PHE A 364 36.51 -21.61 -2.03
N GLY A 365 37.81 -21.31 -1.89
CA GLY A 365 38.33 -20.29 -0.98
C GLY A 365 38.21 -18.88 -1.54
N TYR A 366 37.71 -17.96 -0.71
CA TYR A 366 37.74 -16.52 -0.91
C TYR A 366 39.16 -15.97 -0.67
N ARG A 367 39.75 -15.33 -1.68
CA ARG A 367 40.90 -14.41 -1.50
C ARG A 367 40.40 -12.97 -1.46
N ARG A 368 40.56 -12.32 -0.30
CA ARG A 368 40.56 -10.86 -0.18
C ARG A 368 41.81 -10.30 -0.86
N ARG A 369 41.71 -9.19 -1.58
CA ARG A 369 42.84 -8.30 -1.84
C ARG A 369 42.57 -6.93 -1.23
N ALA A 370 43.67 -6.39 -0.73
CA ALA A 370 43.86 -5.13 -0.03
C ALA A 370 43.55 -3.90 -0.88
#